data_AF-A0A935ZE46-F1
#
_entry.id   AF-A0A935ZE46-F1
#
_cell.length_a   1.000
_cell.length_b   1.000
_cell.length_c   1.000
_cell.angle_alpha   90.00
_cell.angle_beta   90.00
_cell.angle_gamma   90.00
#
_symmetry.space_group_name_H-M   'P 1'
#
loop_
_entity.id
_entity.type
_entity.pdbx_description
1 polymer ?
#
loop_
_entity_poly.entity_id
_entity_poly.type
_entity_poly.pdbx_seq_one_letter_code
_entity_poly.pdbx_strand_id
1 'polypeptide(L)'
;MDDADTTAGSSSGSTGENNSTGAQPGEACPQNYAPVCGKDGNTYDNACVAQAAGVEIRRNTPCVGDCNDACQLGHGDGIGTLTAALVLVLLRRRRSST
;
A
#
# COMPACT_ATOMS: atom_id res chain seq x y z
N MET A 1 3.34 -15.24 25.83
CA MET A 1 2.30 -14.30 26.29
C MET A 1 2.76 -12.91 25.87
N ASP A 2 2.65 -12.45 24.63
CA ASP A 2 2.07 -12.91 23.35
C ASP A 2 2.85 -12.08 22.30
N ASP A 3 3.61 -12.70 21.40
CA ASP A 3 3.25 -13.02 20.01
C ASP A 3 2.97 -11.82 19.09
N ALA A 4 3.90 -11.64 18.14
CA ALA A 4 3.83 -11.00 16.83
C ALA A 4 2.82 -9.87 16.56
N ASP A 5 3.35 -8.67 16.28
CA ASP A 5 2.77 -7.82 15.24
C ASP A 5 3.81 -7.58 14.14
N THR A 6 3.95 -8.59 13.26
CA THR A 6 4.44 -8.38 11.90
C THR A 6 3.23 -8.25 11.00
N THR A 7 2.48 -7.15 11.14
CA THR A 7 1.41 -6.82 10.20
C THR A 7 1.35 -5.31 9.94
N ALA A 8 2.38 -4.80 9.27
CA ALA A 8 2.19 -3.64 8.41
C ALA A 8 2.38 -4.07 6.95
N GLY A 9 1.69 -5.15 6.55
CA GLY A 9 1.15 -5.17 5.20
C GLY A 9 0.27 -3.94 5.10
N SER A 10 0.56 -3.05 4.13
CA SER A 10 -0.06 -1.74 3.98
C SER A 10 -1.54 -1.79 4.30
N SER A 11 -1.89 -1.42 5.54
CA SER A 11 -3.25 -1.26 5.98
C SER A 11 -3.73 0.03 5.35
N SER A 12 -4.13 -0.07 4.08
CA SER A 12 -5.19 0.78 3.53
C SER A 12 -6.50 0.38 4.22
N GLY A 13 -6.54 0.55 5.54
CA GLY A 13 -7.75 0.67 6.31
C GLY A 13 -8.17 2.12 6.19
N SER A 14 -8.98 2.43 5.18
CA SER A 14 -9.80 3.62 5.23
C SER A 14 -10.82 3.42 6.35
N THR A 15 -10.49 3.89 7.57
CA THR A 15 -11.50 4.11 8.60
C THR A 15 -12.54 5.07 8.04
N GLY A 16 -13.80 4.67 8.11
CA GLY A 16 -14.89 5.19 7.30
C GLY A 16 -15.09 6.71 7.33
N GLU A 17 -15.38 7.24 6.14
CA GLU A 17 -16.21 8.42 6.00
C GLU A 17 -17.52 7.96 5.34
N ASN A 18 -18.55 7.91 6.18
CA ASN A 18 -19.93 7.64 5.82
C ASN A 18 -20.44 8.80 4.95
N ASN A 19 -20.13 8.72 3.65
CA ASN A 19 -20.82 9.46 2.61
C ASN A 19 -20.86 8.59 1.35
N SER A 20 -22.00 7.90 1.20
CA SER A 20 -22.38 7.07 0.07
C SER A 20 -22.22 7.80 -1.27
N THR A 21 -21.03 7.71 -1.83
CA THR A 21 -20.78 7.95 -3.26
C THR A 21 -20.27 6.65 -3.89
N GLY A 22 -20.93 5.55 -3.50
CA GLY A 22 -20.91 4.33 -4.25
C GLY A 22 -22.27 4.05 -4.85
N ALA A 23 -22.27 3.61 -6.10
CA ALA A 23 -23.46 3.31 -6.90
C ALA A 23 -24.52 2.61 -6.05
N GLN A 24 -25.70 3.19 -5.99
CA GLN A 24 -26.84 2.58 -5.31
C GLN A 24 -27.15 1.26 -6.03
N PRO A 25 -27.36 0.14 -5.33
CA PRO A 25 -27.78 -1.11 -5.94
C PRO A 25 -29.08 -0.89 -6.74
N GLY A 26 -29.00 -0.97 -8.08
CA GLY A 26 -30.16 -0.80 -8.97
C GLY A 26 -30.06 0.34 -9.98
N GLU A 27 -29.02 1.18 -9.92
CA GLU A 27 -28.76 2.20 -10.96
C GLU A 27 -27.86 1.64 -12.07
N ALA A 28 -28.16 1.97 -13.32
CA ALA A 28 -27.30 1.63 -14.44
C ALA A 28 -25.96 2.38 -14.31
N CYS A 29 -24.85 1.66 -14.34
CA CYS A 29 -23.54 2.29 -14.27
C CYS A 29 -23.24 3.14 -15.52
N PRO A 30 -22.68 4.35 -15.35
CA PRO A 30 -22.16 5.11 -16.48
C PRO A 30 -21.12 4.28 -17.23
N GLN A 31 -21.09 4.43 -18.56
CA GLN A 31 -20.13 3.73 -19.43
C GLN A 31 -18.79 4.48 -19.52
N ASN A 32 -18.42 5.23 -18.49
CA ASN A 32 -17.14 5.90 -18.43
C ASN A 32 -16.04 4.90 -18.07
N TYR A 33 -14.93 4.94 -18.81
CA TYR A 33 -13.76 4.13 -18.50
C TYR A 33 -12.87 4.87 -17.49
N ALA A 34 -12.89 4.41 -16.24
CA ALA A 34 -12.11 4.94 -15.13
C ALA A 34 -11.65 3.76 -14.25
N PRO A 35 -10.70 2.95 -14.73
CA PRO A 35 -10.43 1.63 -14.19
C PRO A 35 -9.98 1.65 -12.73
N VAL A 36 -10.57 0.76 -11.93
CA VAL A 36 -10.24 0.57 -10.51
C VAL A 36 -9.83 -0.86 -10.24
N CYS A 37 -9.04 -1.06 -9.18
CA CYS A 37 -8.58 -2.37 -8.75
C CYS A 37 -9.34 -2.78 -7.50
N GLY A 38 -10.08 -3.89 -7.56
CA GLY A 38 -10.77 -4.48 -6.43
C GLY A 38 -9.82 -5.16 -5.44
N LYS A 39 -10.28 -5.37 -4.21
CA LYS A 39 -9.57 -6.21 -3.22
C LYS A 39 -9.55 -7.68 -3.59
N ASP A 40 -10.45 -8.10 -4.48
CA ASP A 40 -10.47 -9.42 -5.11
C ASP A 40 -9.37 -9.60 -6.18
N GLY A 41 -8.60 -8.55 -6.47
CA GLY A 41 -7.53 -8.58 -7.47
C GLY A 41 -8.00 -8.34 -8.91
N ASN A 42 -9.29 -8.07 -9.13
CA ASN A 42 -9.85 -7.82 -10.45
C ASN A 42 -9.88 -6.34 -10.79
N THR A 43 -9.64 -6.01 -12.07
CA THR A 43 -9.84 -4.66 -12.59
C THR A 43 -11.30 -4.49 -13.02
N TYR A 44 -11.93 -3.41 -12.59
CA TYR A 44 -13.29 -3.02 -12.98
C TYR A 44 -13.24 -1.75 -13.84
N ASP A 45 -14.12 -1.66 -14.84
CA ASP A 45 -14.16 -0.53 -15.79
C ASP A 45 -14.33 0.82 -15.11
N ASN A 46 -15.07 0.85 -13.99
CA ASN A 46 -15.18 1.99 -13.09
C ASN A 46 -15.64 1.58 -11.69
N ALA A 47 -15.61 2.54 -10.76
CA ALA A 47 -16.00 2.33 -9.37
C ALA A 47 -17.46 1.85 -9.20
N CYS A 48 -18.37 2.30 -10.08
CA CYS A 48 -19.77 1.88 -10.04
C CYS A 48 -19.88 0.38 -10.31
N VAL A 49 -19.19 -0.13 -11.34
CA VAL A 49 -19.20 -1.57 -11.67
C VAL A 49 -18.61 -2.41 -10.53
N ALA A 50 -17.53 -1.95 -9.89
CA ALA A 50 -16.95 -2.62 -8.73
C ALA A 50 -17.93 -2.70 -7.55
N GLN A 51 -18.62 -1.60 -7.25
CA GLN A 51 -19.59 -1.54 -6.15
C GLN A 51 -20.86 -2.34 -6.45
N ALA A 52 -21.33 -2.33 -7.69
CA ALA A 52 -22.45 -3.16 -8.15
C ALA A 52 -22.11 -4.65 -8.04
N ALA A 53 -20.85 -5.03 -8.21
CA ALA A 53 -20.34 -6.38 -7.95
C ALA A 53 -20.13 -6.69 -6.45
N GLY A 54 -20.35 -5.72 -5.56
CA GLY A 54 -20.11 -5.86 -4.13
C GLY A 54 -18.64 -5.94 -3.75
N VAL A 55 -17.75 -5.46 -4.61
CA VAL A 55 -16.30 -5.51 -4.41
C VAL A 55 -15.77 -4.19 -3.90
N GLU A 56 -15.02 -4.27 -2.79
CA GLU A 56 -14.34 -3.11 -2.22
C GLU A 56 -13.15 -2.71 -3.11
N ILE A 57 -13.02 -1.42 -3.37
CA ILE A 57 -11.95 -0.87 -4.21
C ILE A 57 -10.67 -0.77 -3.38
N ARG A 58 -9.60 -1.40 -3.86
CA ARG A 58 -8.25 -1.30 -3.30
C ARG A 58 -7.54 -0.03 -3.76
N ARG A 59 -7.61 0.30 -5.06
CA ARG A 59 -6.97 1.48 -5.68
C ARG A 59 -7.79 2.01 -6.84
N ASN A 60 -7.75 3.33 -7.07
CA ASN A 60 -8.39 4.00 -8.22
C ASN A 60 -7.51 3.91 -9.49
N THR A 61 -6.89 2.75 -9.70
CA THR A 61 -6.08 2.41 -10.86
C THR A 61 -6.34 0.93 -11.19
N PRO A 62 -6.15 0.48 -12.44
CA PRO A 62 -6.32 -0.93 -12.79
C PRO A 62 -5.37 -1.81 -11.95
N CYS A 63 -5.77 -3.06 -11.72
CA CYS A 63 -4.89 -4.04 -11.14
C CYS A 63 -3.76 -4.32 -12.14
N VAL A 64 -2.58 -3.79 -11.84
CA VAL A 64 -1.32 -4.24 -12.44
C VAL A 64 -0.96 -5.57 -11.76
N GLY A 65 -0.61 -6.57 -12.58
CA GLY A 65 -0.39 -7.96 -12.15
C GLY A 65 0.48 -8.08 -10.89
N ASP A 66 0.08 -9.03 -10.05
CA ASP A 66 0.68 -9.48 -8.80
C ASP A 66 1.78 -8.57 -8.23
N CYS A 67 1.38 -7.58 -7.44
CA CYS A 67 2.26 -7.17 -6.35
C CYS A 67 2.17 -8.20 -5.20
N ASN A 68 2.51 -9.47 -5.48
CA ASN A 68 3.09 -10.32 -4.46
C ASN A 68 4.50 -9.74 -4.23
N ASP A 69 4.63 -9.01 -3.12
CA ASP A 69 5.89 -8.55 -2.55
C ASP A 69 6.74 -7.51 -3.33
N ALA A 70 6.18 -6.81 -4.34
CA ALA A 70 7.00 -5.87 -5.13
C ALA A 70 6.35 -4.55 -5.59
N CYS A 71 5.25 -4.07 -5.00
CA CYS A 71 4.92 -2.63 -5.09
C CYS A 71 5.65 -1.80 -4.02
N GLN A 72 6.91 -2.16 -3.75
CA GLN A 72 7.83 -1.46 -2.87
C GLN A 72 8.99 -0.81 -3.62
N LEU A 73 8.77 -0.28 -4.82
CA LEU A 73 9.71 0.66 -5.43
C LEU A 73 9.46 2.07 -4.87
N GLY A 74 9.52 2.20 -3.53
CA GLY A 74 9.38 3.51 -2.87
C GLY A 74 9.19 3.58 -1.36
N HIS A 75 9.13 2.49 -0.57
CA HIS A 75 9.34 2.66 0.89
C HIS A 75 10.80 2.33 1.16
N GLY A 76 11.61 3.38 1.22
CA GLY A 76 13.02 3.29 1.54
C GLY A 76 13.21 2.91 3.00
N ASP A 77 13.20 1.62 3.29
CA ASP A 77 13.73 1.10 4.55
C ASP A 77 15.26 1.05 4.49
N GLY A 78 15.86 2.23 4.53
CA GLY A 78 16.91 2.53 5.50
C GLY A 78 18.21 1.71 5.51
N ILE A 79 18.69 1.12 4.41
CA ILE A 79 20.02 0.49 4.39
C ILE A 79 21.12 1.54 4.14
N GLY A 80 21.24 2.52 5.03
CA GLY A 80 22.17 3.65 4.91
C GLY A 80 23.11 3.88 6.09
N THR A 81 23.13 3.03 7.13
CA THR A 81 23.89 3.30 8.37
C THR A 81 25.19 2.51 8.53
N LEU A 82 25.54 1.63 7.58
CA LEU A 82 26.76 0.81 7.67
C LEU A 82 28.07 1.60 7.60
N THR A 83 28.04 2.86 7.17
CA THR A 83 29.24 3.70 7.10
C THR A 83 29.49 4.51 8.37
N ALA A 84 28.46 4.97 9.09
CA ALA A 84 28.64 5.85 10.24
C ALA A 84 29.21 5.14 11.48
N ALA A 85 28.75 3.92 11.77
CA ALA A 85 29.22 3.18 12.95
C ALA A 85 30.68 2.72 12.81
N LEU A 86 31.09 2.26 11.61
CA LEU A 86 32.48 1.91 11.34
C LEU A 86 33.39 3.14 11.40
N VAL A 87 32.95 4.27 10.81
CA VAL A 87 33.68 5.54 10.88
C VAL A 87 33.82 6.02 12.33
N LEU A 88 32.79 5.92 13.18
CA LEU A 88 32.90 6.30 14.59
C LEU A 88 33.80 5.37 15.41
N VAL A 89 33.81 4.06 15.14
CA VAL A 89 34.71 3.09 15.80
C VAL A 89 36.17 3.33 15.39
N LEU A 90 36.42 3.66 14.12
CA LEU A 90 37.76 3.99 13.62
C LEU A 90 38.23 5.39 14.08
N LEU A 91 37.33 6.38 14.19
CA LEU A 91 37.63 7.72 14.71
C LEU A 91 37.82 7.73 16.24
N ARG A 92 37.13 6.86 16.99
CA ARG A 92 37.35 6.69 18.44
C ARG A 92 38.71 6.04 18.74
N ARG A 93 39.18 5.11 17.90
CA ARG A 93 40.54 4.55 18.02
C ARG A 93 41.65 5.56 17.71
N ARG A 94 41.39 6.63 16.94
CA ARG A 94 42.37 7.69 16.70
C ARG A 94 42.47 8.75 17.82
N ARG A 95 41.51 8.80 18.75
CA ARG A 95 41.55 9.75 19.90
C ARG A 95 42.16 9.18 21.17
N SER A 96 42.52 7.88 21.21
CA SER A 96 43.22 7.27 22.36
C SER A 96 44.73 7.15 22.16
N SER A 97 45.30 7.83 21.16
CA SER A 97 46.75 7.82 20.93
C SER A 97 47.26 9.20 20.54
N THR A 98 47.09 10.19 21.43
CA THR A 98 48.05 11.27 21.78
C THR A 98 47.44 12.04 22.94
#